data_AF-A0A844YG04-F1
#
_entry.id   AF-A0A844YG04-F1
#
_cell.length_a   1.000
_cell.length_b   1.000
_cell.length_c   1.000
_cell.angle_alpha   90.00
_cell.angle_beta   90.00
_cell.angle_gamma   90.00
#
_symmetry.space_group_name_H-M   'P 1'
#
loop_
_entity.id
_entity.type
_entity.pdbx_description
1 polymer ?
#
loop_
_entity_poly.entity_id
_entity_poly.type
_entity_poly.pdbx_seq_one_letter_code
_entity_poly.pdbx_strand_id
1 'polypeptide(L)'
;VARLNENASSVFIGVQQSGPLTVDRDRAVEWLRAPTNPNGVPNSAILSAYVATDDIVGRPSENFLIDFPSGLGEAEASAFELPFEHLRAAKYDPHRDGELVNYVDYRTDTDSQNSSWWEPHRARPALRNRLVNAGDYLATAETTEHRVFRFLPAGTVPDKSLYAFPGVGLEGFGVLQSRFHENWCTYFGNRIGAGNQRRYNASYVYLTFPFPEGLTPDIPTADYADDPRAQAIAAAAARLNELRENWLNPPELIERVPEVVEGYPDRILPKDEAAAKELKKRTLTNLYNTRPAWLDHAHRALDEAVAEAYGWGDDYRAGTLTDDEILARLFRLNQERVSA
;
A
#
# COMPACT_ATOMS: atom_id res chain seq x y z
N VAL A 1 22.32 12.58 -2.48
CA VAL A 1 21.97 11.33 -1.79
C VAL A 1 22.04 10.20 -2.80
N ALA A 2 22.58 9.04 -2.44
CA ALA A 2 22.75 7.90 -3.35
C ALA A 2 21.95 6.69 -2.90
N ARG A 3 21.67 5.78 -3.84
CA ARG A 3 20.91 4.55 -3.55
C ARG A 3 21.78 3.57 -2.75
N LEU A 4 21.16 2.87 -1.81
CA LEU A 4 21.77 1.86 -0.96
C LEU A 4 21.37 0.46 -1.47
N ASN A 5 22.36 -0.41 -1.68
CA ASN A 5 22.12 -1.76 -2.20
C ASN A 5 21.28 -2.61 -1.25
N GLU A 6 21.46 -2.42 0.06
CA GLU A 6 20.68 -3.03 1.15
C GLU A 6 19.16 -2.76 1.05
N ASN A 7 18.75 -1.70 0.34
CA ASN A 7 17.33 -1.38 0.14
C ASN A 7 16.78 -1.88 -1.20
N ALA A 8 17.62 -2.45 -2.07
CA ALA A 8 17.19 -2.88 -3.39
C ALA A 8 16.18 -4.05 -3.31
N SER A 9 15.31 -4.15 -4.31
CA SER A 9 14.38 -5.28 -4.47
C SER A 9 13.40 -5.54 -3.30
N SER A 10 13.21 -4.58 -2.40
CA SER A 10 12.28 -4.68 -1.25
C SER A 10 11.09 -3.70 -1.31
N VAL A 11 11.06 -2.82 -2.32
CA VAL A 11 9.92 -1.92 -2.60
C VAL A 11 9.45 -2.08 -4.04
N PHE A 12 8.13 -2.10 -4.22
CA PHE A 12 7.49 -2.33 -5.51
C PHE A 12 6.39 -1.32 -5.75
N ILE A 13 6.20 -0.93 -7.01
CA ILE A 13 5.04 -0.14 -7.43
C ILE A 13 3.90 -1.09 -7.79
N GLY A 14 2.67 -0.75 -7.41
CA GLY A 14 1.49 -1.52 -7.75
C GLY A 14 1.16 -1.57 -9.25
N VAL A 15 0.06 -2.25 -9.55
CA VAL A 15 -0.42 -2.56 -10.90
C VAL A 15 -0.86 -1.29 -11.61
N GLN A 16 -0.33 -1.08 -12.82
CA GLN A 16 -0.76 0.03 -13.66
C GLN A 16 -1.85 -0.44 -14.59
N GLN A 17 -3.07 0.03 -14.34
CA GLN A 17 -4.16 -0.05 -15.29
C GLN A 17 -3.93 0.94 -16.43
N SER A 18 -4.56 0.68 -17.57
CA SER A 18 -4.80 1.68 -18.60
C SER A 18 -6.15 1.38 -19.23
N GLY A 19 -7.22 1.82 -18.58
CA GLY A 19 -8.58 1.43 -18.94
C GLY A 19 -9.52 1.27 -17.75
N PRO A 20 -10.79 0.97 -18.00
CA PRO A 20 -11.80 0.70 -16.99
C PRO A 20 -11.73 -0.75 -16.49
N LEU A 21 -10.55 -1.18 -16.02
CA LEU A 21 -10.31 -2.55 -15.51
C LEU A 21 -10.82 -2.75 -14.08
N THR A 22 -11.49 -1.75 -13.51
CA THR A 22 -12.01 -1.79 -12.13
C THR A 22 -13.53 -1.73 -12.17
N VAL A 23 -14.16 -2.54 -11.32
CA VAL A 23 -15.60 -2.50 -11.08
C VAL A 23 -15.89 -2.27 -9.60
N ASP A 24 -17.08 -1.74 -9.33
CA ASP A 24 -17.58 -1.64 -7.96
C ASP A 24 -17.92 -3.02 -7.38
N ARG A 25 -18.18 -3.01 -6.07
CA ARG A 25 -18.53 -4.20 -5.31
C ARG A 25 -19.77 -4.90 -5.83
N ASP A 26 -20.84 -4.16 -6.13
CA ASP A 26 -22.13 -4.75 -6.50
C ASP A 26 -21.97 -5.57 -7.78
N ARG A 27 -21.25 -5.03 -8.76
CA ARG A 27 -20.92 -5.74 -9.99
C ARG A 27 -19.98 -6.92 -9.73
N ALA A 28 -18.95 -6.75 -8.91
CA ALA A 28 -18.04 -7.85 -8.59
C ALA A 28 -18.77 -9.02 -7.92
N VAL A 29 -19.64 -8.75 -6.95
CA VAL A 29 -20.42 -9.79 -6.24
C VAL A 29 -21.38 -10.51 -7.17
N GLU A 30 -22.01 -9.80 -8.12
CA GLU A 30 -22.83 -10.40 -9.17
C GLU A 30 -22.02 -11.46 -9.93
N TRP A 31 -20.81 -11.12 -10.36
CA TRP A 31 -19.94 -12.00 -11.14
C TRP A 31 -19.34 -13.15 -10.32
N LEU A 32 -18.99 -12.91 -9.05
CA LEU A 32 -18.47 -13.93 -8.15
C LEU A 32 -19.51 -15.01 -7.84
N ARG A 33 -20.80 -14.66 -7.86
CA ARG A 33 -21.92 -15.59 -7.64
C ARG A 33 -22.44 -16.24 -8.92
N ALA A 34 -21.97 -15.80 -10.08
CA ALA A 34 -22.37 -16.39 -11.34
C ALA A 34 -21.91 -17.86 -11.42
N PRO A 35 -22.62 -18.71 -12.18
CA PRO A 35 -22.16 -20.06 -12.47
C PRO A 35 -20.76 -20.08 -13.06
N THR A 36 -20.07 -21.21 -12.90
CA THR A 36 -18.76 -21.45 -13.51
C THR A 36 -18.80 -21.16 -15.01
N ASN A 37 -17.75 -20.52 -15.53
CA ASN A 37 -17.64 -20.16 -16.94
C ASN A 37 -17.52 -21.40 -17.86
N PRO A 38 -17.73 -21.26 -19.19
CA PRO A 38 -17.60 -22.36 -20.16
C PRO A 38 -16.24 -23.09 -20.15
N ASN A 39 -15.17 -22.44 -19.69
CA ASN A 39 -13.84 -23.06 -19.52
C ASN A 39 -13.70 -23.88 -18.23
N GLY A 40 -14.75 -23.99 -17.41
CA GLY A 40 -14.74 -24.71 -16.13
C GLY A 40 -14.10 -23.93 -14.97
N VAL A 41 -13.77 -22.64 -15.15
CA VAL A 41 -13.11 -21.81 -14.12
C VAL A 41 -14.07 -20.71 -13.62
N PRO A 42 -14.23 -20.48 -12.31
CA PRO A 42 -15.08 -19.42 -11.79
C PRO A 42 -14.46 -18.03 -12.02
N ASN A 43 -15.29 -16.97 -11.99
CA ASN A 43 -14.82 -15.58 -12.12
C ASN A 43 -13.88 -15.14 -10.99
N SER A 44 -13.91 -15.80 -9.83
CA SER A 44 -12.98 -15.53 -8.73
C SER A 44 -11.51 -15.76 -9.12
N ALA A 45 -11.22 -16.48 -10.21
CA ALA A 45 -9.86 -16.65 -10.72
C ALA A 45 -9.29 -15.40 -11.40
N ILE A 46 -10.14 -14.44 -11.80
CA ILE A 46 -9.74 -13.21 -12.52
C ILE A 46 -10.34 -11.94 -11.91
N LEU A 47 -10.88 -12.04 -10.70
CA LEU A 47 -11.37 -10.88 -9.93
C LEU A 47 -10.54 -10.75 -8.66
N SER A 48 -9.78 -9.68 -8.54
CA SER A 48 -8.93 -9.43 -7.38
C SER A 48 -9.46 -8.24 -6.58
N ALA A 49 -9.49 -8.33 -5.25
CA ALA A 49 -9.79 -7.17 -4.41
C ALA A 49 -8.75 -6.07 -4.68
N TYR A 50 -9.21 -4.86 -4.96
CA TYR A 50 -8.36 -3.77 -5.43
C TYR A 50 -8.22 -2.68 -4.37
N VAL A 51 -7.00 -2.19 -4.19
CA VAL A 51 -6.69 -1.17 -3.18
C VAL A 51 -5.89 -0.03 -3.80
N ALA A 52 -6.33 1.19 -3.53
CA ALA A 52 -5.73 2.42 -4.01
C ALA A 52 -5.41 3.37 -2.85
N THR A 53 -5.06 4.61 -3.16
CA THR A 53 -4.70 5.62 -2.15
C THR A 53 -5.79 5.81 -1.08
N ASP A 54 -7.06 5.81 -1.48
CA ASP A 54 -8.19 5.98 -0.56
C ASP A 54 -8.33 4.82 0.43
N ASP A 55 -7.91 3.61 0.06
CA ASP A 55 -7.89 2.44 0.95
C ASP A 55 -6.77 2.51 2.00
N ILE A 56 -5.69 3.25 1.70
CA ILE A 56 -4.61 3.50 2.65
C ILE A 56 -5.04 4.54 3.69
N VAL A 57 -5.52 5.70 3.24
CA VAL A 57 -5.76 6.85 4.13
C VAL A 57 -7.20 6.96 4.63
N GLY A 58 -8.14 6.30 3.95
CA GLY A 58 -9.57 6.40 4.13
C GLY A 58 -10.21 5.11 4.64
N ARG A 59 -11.40 4.83 4.12
CA ARG A 59 -12.14 3.58 4.31
C ARG A 59 -11.99 2.72 3.04
N PRO A 60 -12.13 1.39 3.15
CA PRO A 60 -12.10 0.52 1.97
C PRO A 60 -13.09 1.01 0.90
N SER A 61 -12.62 1.11 -0.33
CA SER A 61 -13.39 1.48 -1.51
C SER A 61 -14.22 0.31 -2.06
N GLU A 62 -13.89 -0.91 -1.63
CA GLU A 62 -14.54 -2.17 -2.02
C GLU A 62 -14.54 -2.42 -3.54
N ASN A 63 -13.56 -1.86 -4.24
CA ASN A 63 -13.37 -2.05 -5.67
C ASN A 63 -12.70 -3.40 -5.98
N PHE A 64 -12.97 -3.91 -7.18
CA PHE A 64 -12.34 -5.13 -7.69
C PHE A 64 -11.70 -4.86 -9.05
N LEU A 65 -10.49 -5.41 -9.23
CA LEU A 65 -9.78 -5.41 -10.49
C LEU A 65 -10.19 -6.65 -11.30
N ILE A 66 -10.53 -6.44 -12.57
CA ILE A 66 -10.58 -7.49 -13.58
C ILE A 66 -9.13 -7.83 -13.94
N ASP A 67 -8.60 -8.85 -13.27
CA ASP A 67 -7.19 -9.17 -13.20
C ASP A 67 -6.87 -10.46 -13.96
N PHE A 68 -6.96 -10.40 -15.30
CA PHE A 68 -6.57 -11.52 -16.14
C PHE A 68 -5.08 -11.87 -15.93
N PRO A 69 -4.74 -13.17 -15.83
CA PRO A 69 -3.35 -13.60 -15.81
C PRO A 69 -2.64 -13.18 -17.10
N SER A 70 -1.36 -12.86 -17.00
CA SER A 70 -0.57 -12.45 -18.16
C SER A 70 -0.35 -13.61 -19.13
N GLY A 71 -0.54 -13.35 -20.43
CA GLY A 71 -0.27 -14.29 -21.51
C GLY A 71 -1.46 -15.17 -21.91
N LEU A 72 -2.67 -14.91 -21.39
CA LEU A 72 -3.88 -15.54 -21.92
C LEU A 72 -4.18 -15.01 -23.33
N GLY A 73 -4.52 -15.89 -24.27
CA GLY A 73 -5.07 -15.49 -25.56
C GLY A 73 -6.49 -14.93 -25.44
N GLU A 74 -6.92 -14.12 -26.41
CA GLU A 74 -8.25 -13.49 -26.39
C GLU A 74 -9.39 -14.50 -26.29
N ALA A 75 -9.28 -15.65 -26.98
CA ALA A 75 -10.27 -16.72 -26.93
C ALA A 75 -10.34 -17.41 -25.55
N GLU A 76 -9.24 -17.44 -24.81
CA GLU A 76 -9.21 -17.98 -23.45
C GLU A 76 -9.76 -16.96 -22.45
N ALA A 77 -9.42 -15.69 -22.64
CA ALA A 77 -9.95 -14.58 -21.84
C ALA A 77 -11.47 -14.43 -22.04
N SER A 78 -11.97 -14.58 -23.26
CA SER A 78 -13.41 -14.47 -23.58
C SER A 78 -14.27 -15.56 -22.97
N ALA A 79 -13.67 -16.67 -22.54
CA ALA A 79 -14.38 -17.68 -21.77
C ALA A 79 -14.85 -17.14 -20.41
N PHE A 80 -14.21 -16.11 -19.85
CA PHE A 80 -14.73 -15.38 -18.68
C PHE A 80 -15.76 -14.35 -19.15
N GLU A 81 -16.92 -14.85 -19.58
CA GLU A 81 -17.90 -14.11 -20.39
C GLU A 81 -18.30 -12.77 -19.76
N LEU A 82 -18.72 -12.76 -18.48
CA LEU A 82 -19.25 -11.53 -17.87
C LEU A 82 -18.18 -10.42 -17.74
N PRO A 83 -16.98 -10.66 -17.17
CA PRO A 83 -15.97 -9.62 -17.08
C PRO A 83 -15.37 -9.24 -18.44
N PHE A 84 -15.23 -10.20 -19.36
CA PHE A 84 -14.70 -9.94 -20.70
C PHE A 84 -15.64 -9.07 -21.53
N GLU A 85 -16.93 -9.42 -21.58
CA GLU A 85 -17.94 -8.65 -22.31
C GLU A 85 -18.14 -7.25 -21.72
N HIS A 86 -17.98 -7.11 -20.39
CA HIS A 86 -17.98 -5.80 -19.74
C HIS A 86 -16.86 -4.90 -20.28
N LEU A 87 -15.63 -5.42 -20.35
CA LEU A 87 -14.49 -4.68 -20.90
C LEU A 87 -14.67 -4.42 -22.40
N ARG A 88 -15.16 -5.39 -23.17
CA ARG A 88 -15.39 -5.27 -24.61
C ARG A 88 -16.37 -4.16 -24.96
N ALA A 89 -17.40 -3.99 -24.14
CA ALA A 89 -18.41 -2.95 -24.30
C ALA A 89 -18.03 -1.61 -23.63
N ALA A 90 -16.91 -1.56 -22.91
CA ALA A 90 -16.57 -0.39 -22.10
C ALA A 90 -16.22 0.82 -22.95
N LYS A 91 -16.66 1.98 -22.47
CA LYS A 91 -16.19 3.28 -22.95
C LYS A 91 -15.51 4.00 -21.80
N TYR A 92 -14.45 4.72 -22.10
CA TYR A 92 -13.72 5.47 -21.09
C TYR A 92 -13.04 6.70 -21.66
N ASP A 93 -12.64 7.60 -20.77
CA ASP A 93 -11.94 8.83 -21.09
C ASP A 93 -10.45 8.68 -20.73
N PRO A 94 -9.59 8.35 -21.72
CA PRO A 94 -8.16 8.17 -21.49
C PRO A 94 -7.43 9.50 -21.19
N HIS A 95 -7.96 10.63 -21.64
CA HIS A 95 -7.29 11.94 -21.61
C HIS A 95 -7.80 12.86 -20.49
N ARG A 96 -8.90 12.47 -19.83
CA ARG A 96 -9.59 13.23 -18.77
C ARG A 96 -10.12 14.57 -19.26
N ASP A 97 -10.55 14.62 -20.52
CA ASP A 97 -11.11 15.81 -21.19
C ASP A 97 -12.62 15.71 -21.43
N GLY A 98 -13.25 14.62 -20.98
CA GLY A 98 -14.68 14.33 -21.12
C GLY A 98 -15.04 13.53 -22.36
N GLU A 99 -14.09 13.21 -23.25
CA GLU A 99 -14.35 12.44 -24.46
C GLU A 99 -14.27 10.94 -24.19
N LEU A 100 -15.40 10.24 -24.40
CA LEU A 100 -15.48 8.79 -24.25
C LEU A 100 -15.15 8.09 -25.56
N VAL A 101 -14.13 7.23 -25.53
CA VAL A 101 -13.75 6.35 -26.65
C VAL A 101 -14.06 4.89 -26.31
N ASN A 102 -14.19 4.03 -27.33
CA ASN A 102 -14.26 2.59 -27.11
C ASN A 102 -12.93 2.10 -26.50
N TYR A 103 -13.02 1.32 -25.42
CA TYR A 103 -11.85 0.84 -24.70
C TYR A 103 -10.94 -0.05 -25.54
N VAL A 104 -11.54 -1.01 -26.26
CA VAL A 104 -10.82 -1.98 -27.08
C VAL A 104 -10.08 -1.26 -28.20
N ASP A 105 -10.79 -0.45 -28.98
CA ASP A 105 -10.21 0.31 -30.09
C ASP A 105 -9.05 1.18 -29.61
N TYR A 106 -9.21 1.91 -28.50
CA TYR A 106 -8.14 2.73 -27.95
C TYR A 106 -6.91 1.89 -27.54
N ARG A 107 -7.11 0.73 -26.91
CA ARG A 107 -6.01 -0.13 -26.44
C ARG A 107 -5.28 -0.80 -27.60
N THR A 108 -5.97 -1.15 -28.68
CA THR A 108 -5.36 -1.82 -29.84
C THR A 108 -4.69 -0.85 -30.80
N ASP A 109 -5.23 0.37 -30.94
CA ASP A 109 -4.78 1.31 -31.97
C ASP A 109 -3.71 2.30 -31.45
N THR A 110 -3.48 2.36 -30.14
CA THR A 110 -2.48 3.24 -29.53
C THR A 110 -1.15 2.51 -29.31
N ASP A 111 -0.09 2.88 -30.04
CA ASP A 111 1.24 2.23 -30.01
C ASP A 111 1.85 2.04 -28.61
N SER A 112 1.52 2.90 -27.64
CA SER A 112 2.04 2.80 -26.27
C SER A 112 1.27 1.81 -25.38
N GLN A 113 0.20 1.20 -25.88
CA GLN A 113 -0.69 0.30 -25.15
C GLN A 113 -0.35 -1.17 -25.45
N ASN A 114 -0.62 -2.06 -24.49
CA ASN A 114 -0.56 -3.51 -24.70
C ASN A 114 -1.74 -3.95 -25.59
N SER A 115 -1.46 -4.70 -26.65
CA SER A 115 -2.48 -5.24 -27.58
C SER A 115 -3.45 -6.23 -26.91
N SER A 116 -3.03 -6.89 -25.82
CA SER A 116 -3.93 -7.65 -24.95
C SER A 116 -4.73 -6.69 -24.09
N TRP A 117 -5.83 -6.18 -24.64
CA TRP A 117 -6.64 -5.12 -24.04
C TRP A 117 -7.37 -5.56 -22.76
N TRP A 118 -7.57 -6.86 -22.55
CA TRP A 118 -8.11 -7.42 -21.30
C TRP A 118 -7.09 -7.41 -20.15
N GLU A 119 -5.80 -7.21 -20.41
CA GLU A 119 -4.77 -7.18 -19.37
C GLU A 119 -4.49 -5.77 -18.82
N PRO A 120 -4.01 -5.66 -17.56
CA PRO A 120 -3.41 -4.42 -17.07
C PRO A 120 -2.20 -4.01 -17.90
N HIS A 121 -2.03 -2.70 -18.13
CA HIS A 121 -0.89 -2.17 -18.88
C HIS A 121 0.48 -2.55 -18.26
N ARG A 122 0.56 -2.61 -16.92
CA ARG A 122 1.70 -3.25 -16.23
C ARG A 122 1.22 -4.15 -15.10
N ALA A 123 1.28 -5.46 -15.37
CA ALA A 123 0.89 -6.54 -14.46
C ALA A 123 1.79 -6.73 -13.22
N ARG A 124 3.01 -6.19 -13.22
CA ARG A 124 3.96 -6.28 -12.08
C ARG A 124 4.22 -7.73 -11.57
N PRO A 125 4.68 -8.66 -12.42
CA PRO A 125 4.91 -10.06 -12.01
C PRO A 125 5.88 -10.20 -10.83
N ALA A 126 6.91 -9.36 -10.74
CA ALA A 126 7.85 -9.38 -9.61
C ALA A 126 7.18 -9.09 -8.26
N LEU A 127 6.24 -8.13 -8.20
CA LEU A 127 5.46 -7.84 -7.00
C LEU A 127 4.52 -9.01 -6.69
N ARG A 128 3.76 -9.47 -7.70
CA ARG A 128 2.80 -10.57 -7.54
C ARG A 128 3.46 -11.82 -6.97
N ASN A 129 4.63 -12.20 -7.49
CA ASN A 129 5.41 -13.34 -7.00
C ASN A 129 5.84 -13.18 -5.53
N ARG A 130 6.10 -11.95 -5.08
CA ARG A 130 6.43 -11.68 -3.67
C ARG A 130 5.21 -11.77 -2.74
N LEU A 131 4.01 -11.49 -3.23
CA LEU A 131 2.78 -11.51 -2.43
C LEU A 131 2.22 -12.92 -2.20
N VAL A 132 2.46 -13.88 -3.11
CA VAL A 132 1.88 -15.25 -3.03
C VAL A 132 2.01 -15.91 -1.65
N ASN A 133 3.08 -15.65 -0.90
CA ASN A 133 3.33 -16.25 0.42
C ASN A 133 3.53 -15.22 1.55
N ALA A 134 3.19 -13.94 1.34
CA ALA A 134 3.50 -12.87 2.30
C ALA A 134 2.55 -12.83 3.52
N GLY A 135 1.35 -13.43 3.41
CA GLY A 135 0.27 -13.25 4.39
C GLY A 135 -0.33 -11.84 4.27
N ASP A 136 0.38 -10.85 4.79
CA ASP A 136 0.12 -9.42 4.64
C ASP A 136 1.34 -8.72 4.01
N TYR A 137 1.14 -7.52 3.48
CA TYR A 137 2.23 -6.64 3.04
C TYR A 137 2.00 -5.22 3.52
N LEU A 138 3.10 -4.50 3.78
CA LEU A 138 3.01 -3.09 4.12
C LEU A 138 2.85 -2.26 2.85
N ALA A 139 2.05 -1.20 2.88
CA ALA A 139 1.90 -0.28 1.77
C ALA A 139 1.83 1.18 2.22
N THR A 140 2.24 2.08 1.32
CA THR A 140 2.03 3.53 1.45
C THR A 140 1.61 4.13 0.11
N ALA A 141 0.77 5.15 0.15
CA ALA A 141 0.31 5.84 -1.05
C ALA A 141 1.34 6.85 -1.56
N GLU A 142 1.47 6.98 -2.87
CA GLU A 142 2.41 7.87 -3.54
C GLU A 142 2.16 9.32 -3.12
N THR A 143 0.91 9.79 -3.11
CA THR A 143 0.58 11.18 -2.79
C THR A 143 -0.45 11.25 -1.67
N THR A 144 -0.05 11.79 -0.51
CA THR A 144 -0.93 11.97 0.66
C THR A 144 -0.54 13.21 1.45
N GLU A 145 -1.46 13.68 2.29
CA GLU A 145 -1.18 14.75 3.27
C GLU A 145 -0.23 14.28 4.36
N HIS A 146 -0.54 13.13 4.98
CA HIS A 146 0.28 12.49 6.01
C HIS A 146 1.01 11.29 5.45
N ARG A 147 2.25 11.06 5.89
CA ARG A 147 3.00 9.85 5.56
C ARG A 147 2.57 8.71 6.46
N VAL A 148 1.67 7.88 5.95
CA VAL A 148 1.13 6.74 6.69
C VAL A 148 1.43 5.43 5.96
N PHE A 149 1.72 4.40 6.74
CA PHE A 149 1.90 3.03 6.27
C PHE A 149 0.82 2.14 6.89
N ARG A 150 0.27 1.25 6.07
CA ARG A 150 -0.83 0.34 6.44
C ARG A 150 -0.51 -1.07 5.96
N PHE A 151 -0.81 -2.07 6.79
CA PHE A 151 -0.79 -3.48 6.38
C PHE A 151 -2.04 -3.79 5.56
N LEU A 152 -1.84 -4.49 4.45
CA LEU A 152 -2.87 -4.94 3.54
C LEU A 152 -2.75 -6.46 3.35
N PRO A 153 -3.87 -7.19 3.23
CA PRO A 153 -3.83 -8.62 2.94
C PRO A 153 -3.18 -8.91 1.60
N ALA A 154 -2.36 -9.96 1.51
CA ALA A 154 -1.67 -10.35 0.27
C ALA A 154 -2.62 -10.75 -0.88
N GLY A 155 -3.88 -11.07 -0.57
CA GLY A 155 -4.94 -11.31 -1.55
C GLY A 155 -5.48 -10.03 -2.22
N THR A 156 -4.96 -8.85 -1.87
CA THR A 156 -5.33 -7.58 -2.50
C THR A 156 -4.29 -7.14 -3.53
N VAL A 157 -4.74 -6.42 -4.56
CA VAL A 157 -3.89 -5.90 -5.63
C VAL A 157 -3.74 -4.39 -5.48
N PRO A 158 -2.51 -3.89 -5.22
CA PRO A 158 -2.27 -2.46 -5.06
C PRO A 158 -2.26 -1.73 -6.41
N ASP A 159 -2.89 -0.56 -6.47
CA ASP A 159 -2.81 0.40 -7.58
C ASP A 159 -1.38 0.91 -7.80
N LYS A 160 -1.10 1.42 -9.01
CA LYS A 160 0.17 2.11 -9.34
C LYS A 160 0.48 3.29 -8.42
N SER A 161 -0.53 3.90 -7.79
CA SER A 161 -0.35 4.95 -6.80
C SER A 161 0.12 4.43 -5.45
N LEU A 162 0.35 3.14 -5.28
CA LEU A 162 0.86 2.55 -4.04
C LEU A 162 2.27 2.00 -4.22
N TYR A 163 3.08 2.18 -3.18
CA TYR A 163 4.31 1.43 -2.97
C TYR A 163 4.04 0.31 -1.96
N ALA A 164 4.34 -0.92 -2.36
CA ALA A 164 4.20 -2.13 -1.56
C ALA A 164 5.57 -2.63 -1.09
N PHE A 165 5.62 -3.12 0.14
CA PHE A 165 6.79 -3.67 0.81
C PHE A 165 6.45 -5.09 1.32
N PRO A 166 6.51 -6.11 0.44
CA PRO A 166 6.27 -7.50 0.83
C PRO A 166 7.33 -7.98 1.82
N GLY A 167 6.92 -8.75 2.84
CA GLY A 167 7.84 -9.34 3.81
C GLY A 167 8.39 -8.38 4.87
N VAL A 168 7.94 -7.12 4.88
CA VAL A 168 8.29 -6.18 5.95
C VAL A 168 7.48 -6.50 7.20
N GLY A 169 8.18 -6.81 8.30
CA GLY A 169 7.59 -7.02 9.62
C GLY A 169 7.25 -5.72 10.36
N LEU A 170 6.89 -5.86 11.63
CA LEU A 170 6.52 -4.74 12.50
C LEU A 170 7.70 -3.80 12.78
N GLU A 171 8.91 -4.33 12.82
CA GLU A 171 10.15 -3.57 12.94
C GLU A 171 10.37 -2.64 11.75
N GLY A 172 10.25 -3.14 10.52
CA GLY A 172 10.38 -2.31 9.33
C GLY A 172 9.22 -1.32 9.19
N PHE A 173 7.99 -1.73 9.54
CA PHE A 173 6.87 -0.79 9.68
C PHE A 173 7.19 0.32 10.68
N GLY A 174 7.76 -0.02 11.83
CA GLY A 174 8.14 0.95 12.87
C GLY A 174 9.18 1.96 12.39
N VAL A 175 10.25 1.49 11.76
CA VAL A 175 11.27 2.37 11.16
C VAL A 175 10.65 3.29 10.11
N LEU A 176 9.81 2.75 9.22
CA LEU A 176 9.18 3.52 8.15
C LEU A 176 8.12 4.52 8.67
N GLN A 177 7.45 4.22 9.78
CA GLN A 177 6.42 5.09 10.35
C GLN A 177 7.00 6.16 11.29
N SER A 178 8.28 6.05 11.66
CA SER A 178 8.97 6.96 12.57
C SER A 178 9.23 8.36 11.98
N ARG A 179 9.46 9.32 12.87
CA ARG A 179 9.89 10.69 12.55
C ARG A 179 11.20 10.73 11.77
N PHE A 180 12.07 9.72 11.90
CA PHE A 180 13.32 9.63 11.15
C PHE A 180 13.06 9.47 9.65
N HIS A 181 12.20 8.51 9.30
CA HIS A 181 11.78 8.34 7.91
C HIS A 181 10.91 9.50 7.44
N GLU A 182 10.04 10.04 8.29
CA GLU A 182 9.22 11.19 7.93
C GLU A 182 10.07 12.41 7.53
N ASN A 183 11.14 12.70 8.29
CA ASN A 183 12.08 13.77 7.96
C ASN A 183 12.78 13.52 6.62
N TRP A 184 13.24 12.29 6.40
CA TRP A 184 13.85 11.90 5.12
C TRP A 184 12.89 12.05 3.94
N CYS A 185 11.66 11.57 4.10
CA CYS A 185 10.57 11.72 3.13
C CYS A 185 10.26 13.18 2.85
N THR A 186 10.29 14.04 3.86
CA THR A 186 9.95 15.46 3.72
C THR A 186 11.01 16.24 2.97
N TYR A 187 12.28 15.89 3.18
CA TYR A 187 13.41 16.56 2.53
C TYR A 187 13.65 16.07 1.10
N PHE A 188 13.65 14.76 0.87
CA PHE A 188 13.93 14.16 -0.45
C PHE A 188 12.68 13.84 -1.27
N GLY A 189 11.49 13.89 -0.66
CA GLY A 189 10.23 13.76 -1.38
C GLY A 189 9.88 15.03 -2.14
N ASN A 190 9.13 14.87 -3.22
CA ASN A 190 8.62 16.01 -3.98
C ASN A 190 7.32 16.52 -3.36
N ARG A 191 7.08 17.83 -3.39
CA ARG A 191 5.77 18.41 -3.09
C ARG A 191 4.96 18.58 -4.37
N ILE A 192 3.66 18.34 -4.32
CA ILE A 192 2.74 18.61 -5.44
C ILE A 192 1.77 19.72 -5.02
N GLY A 193 1.63 20.74 -5.87
CA GLY A 193 0.65 21.82 -5.70
C GLY A 193 1.03 22.84 -4.62
N ALA A 194 0.03 23.65 -4.22
CA ALA A 194 0.18 24.73 -3.23
C ALA A 194 -0.03 24.28 -1.76
N GLY A 195 -0.30 22.99 -1.53
CA GLY A 195 -0.59 22.42 -0.20
C GLY A 195 0.54 21.55 0.37
N ASN A 196 0.24 20.83 1.45
CA ASN A 196 1.17 19.91 2.13
C ASN A 196 1.24 18.51 1.50
N GLN A 197 0.73 18.29 0.29
CA GLN A 197 0.72 16.97 -0.35
C GLN A 197 2.15 16.53 -0.69
N ARG A 198 2.63 15.50 0.03
CA ARG A 198 3.99 14.96 -0.12
C ARG A 198 3.95 13.72 -1.00
N ARG A 199 4.74 13.73 -2.07
CA ARG A 199 4.95 12.60 -2.96
C ARG A 199 6.04 11.69 -2.42
N TYR A 200 5.69 10.45 -2.10
CA TYR A 200 6.63 9.37 -1.86
C TYR A 200 7.25 8.97 -3.19
N ASN A 201 8.57 9.12 -3.31
CA ASN A 201 9.29 8.59 -4.45
C ASN A 201 10.29 7.57 -3.94
N ALA A 202 9.99 6.29 -4.10
CA ALA A 202 10.85 5.22 -3.61
C ALA A 202 12.30 5.34 -4.12
N SER A 203 12.53 5.92 -5.32
CA SER A 203 13.89 6.10 -5.86
C SER A 203 14.75 7.09 -5.09
N TYR A 204 14.15 8.10 -4.48
CA TYR A 204 14.85 9.17 -3.77
C TYR A 204 14.65 9.13 -2.25
N VAL A 205 13.62 8.41 -1.79
CA VAL A 205 13.25 8.27 -0.39
C VAL A 205 13.65 6.89 0.11
N TYR A 206 12.94 5.83 -0.28
CA TYR A 206 13.16 4.49 0.26
C TYR A 206 14.53 3.92 -0.13
N LEU A 207 14.88 3.92 -1.41
CA LEU A 207 16.13 3.32 -1.90
C LEU A 207 17.38 4.06 -1.45
N THR A 208 17.23 5.22 -0.81
CA THR A 208 18.35 6.03 -0.29
C THR A 208 18.34 6.11 1.24
N PHE A 209 17.26 5.67 1.89
CA PHE A 209 17.09 5.80 3.34
C PHE A 209 18.00 4.83 4.10
N PRO A 210 18.91 5.31 4.96
CA PRO A 210 19.76 4.42 5.74
C PRO A 210 18.99 3.89 6.95
N PHE A 211 18.47 2.66 6.87
CA PHE A 211 17.86 1.93 7.99
C PHE A 211 18.84 1.75 9.16
N PRO A 212 18.41 1.48 10.40
CA PRO A 212 19.35 1.15 11.48
C PRO A 212 20.27 -0.02 11.09
N GLU A 213 21.55 0.05 11.48
CA GLU A 213 22.53 -0.99 11.14
C GLU A 213 22.14 -2.35 11.73
N GLY A 214 22.20 -3.39 10.90
CA GLY A 214 21.76 -4.75 11.24
C GLY A 214 20.25 -4.98 11.11
N LEU A 215 19.47 -3.94 10.79
CA LEU A 215 18.02 -3.99 10.59
C LEU A 215 17.62 -3.53 9.17
N THR A 216 18.49 -3.79 8.19
CA THR A 216 18.32 -3.35 6.80
C THR A 216 17.43 -4.32 6.00
N PRO A 217 16.75 -3.85 4.93
CA PRO A 217 15.78 -4.67 4.19
C PRO A 217 16.33 -5.91 3.47
N ASP A 218 17.65 -5.99 3.28
CA ASP A 218 18.34 -7.14 2.69
C ASP A 218 18.63 -8.25 3.70
N ILE A 219 18.51 -7.98 4.99
CA ILE A 219 18.66 -8.97 6.06
C ILE A 219 17.29 -9.60 6.36
N PRO A 220 17.15 -10.93 6.28
CA PRO A 220 15.91 -11.61 6.67
C PRO A 220 15.55 -11.33 8.13
N THR A 221 14.27 -11.05 8.42
CA THR A 221 13.78 -10.77 9.79
C THR A 221 14.13 -11.86 10.80
N ALA A 222 14.20 -13.12 10.37
CA ALA A 222 14.59 -14.24 11.22
C ALA A 222 16.04 -14.12 11.77
N ASP A 223 16.92 -13.45 11.03
CA ASP A 223 18.35 -13.37 11.37
C ASP A 223 18.65 -12.33 12.47
N TYR A 224 17.75 -11.37 12.69
CA TYR A 224 17.82 -10.40 13.78
C TYR A 224 16.63 -10.47 14.75
N ALA A 225 15.90 -11.58 14.77
CA ALA A 225 14.70 -11.74 15.61
C ALA A 225 14.99 -11.57 17.12
N ASP A 226 16.21 -11.93 17.54
CA ASP A 226 16.68 -11.80 18.93
C ASP A 226 17.37 -10.44 19.21
N ASP A 227 17.47 -9.54 18.23
CA ASP A 227 18.01 -8.20 18.44
C ASP A 227 17.05 -7.38 19.32
N PRO A 228 17.47 -6.92 20.52
CA PRO A 228 16.60 -6.17 21.41
C PRO A 228 16.11 -4.85 20.79
N ARG A 229 16.86 -4.26 19.86
CA ARG A 229 16.47 -3.05 19.11
C ARG A 229 15.30 -3.36 18.18
N ALA A 230 15.37 -4.48 17.45
CA ALA A 230 14.29 -4.93 16.56
C ALA A 230 13.01 -5.22 17.37
N GLN A 231 13.15 -5.93 18.49
CA GLN A 231 12.03 -6.26 19.37
C GLN A 231 11.37 -5.00 19.97
N ALA A 232 12.16 -4.01 20.39
CA ALA A 232 11.65 -2.75 20.92
C ALA A 232 10.85 -1.97 19.86
N ILE A 233 11.38 -1.84 18.64
CA ILE A 233 10.68 -1.20 17.52
C ILE A 233 9.40 -1.97 17.20
N ALA A 234 9.48 -3.29 17.05
CA ALA A 234 8.34 -4.13 16.72
C ALA A 234 7.22 -4.02 17.77
N ALA A 235 7.56 -3.99 19.06
CA ALA A 235 6.58 -3.82 20.14
C ALA A 235 5.89 -2.45 20.09
N ALA A 236 6.65 -1.36 19.91
CA ALA A 236 6.08 -0.02 19.78
C ALA A 236 5.21 0.12 18.52
N ALA A 237 5.67 -0.45 17.41
CA ALA A 237 4.96 -0.46 16.13
C ALA A 237 3.68 -1.31 16.21
N ALA A 238 3.71 -2.48 16.85
CA ALA A 238 2.54 -3.30 17.12
C ALA A 238 1.49 -2.51 17.89
N ARG A 239 1.91 -1.82 18.96
CA ARG A 239 1.02 -1.00 19.78
C ARG A 239 0.41 0.16 18.99
N LEU A 240 1.21 0.85 18.18
CA LEU A 240 0.69 1.90 17.30
C LEU A 240 -0.33 1.33 16.31
N ASN A 241 -0.03 0.19 15.68
CA ASN A 241 -0.93 -0.44 14.71
C ASN A 241 -2.25 -0.87 15.35
N GLU A 242 -2.18 -1.54 16.51
CA GLU A 242 -3.35 -1.96 17.29
C GLU A 242 -4.25 -0.77 17.64
N LEU A 243 -3.67 0.33 18.15
CA LEU A 243 -4.43 1.53 18.50
C LEU A 243 -5.11 2.17 17.27
N ARG A 244 -4.41 2.23 16.13
CA ARG A 244 -4.99 2.73 14.87
C ARG A 244 -6.14 1.84 14.41
N GLU A 245 -5.96 0.52 14.40
CA GLU A 245 -7.00 -0.41 13.96
C GLU A 245 -8.23 -0.40 14.88
N ASN A 246 -8.03 -0.32 16.21
CA ASN A 246 -9.12 -0.17 17.17
C ASN A 246 -9.88 1.15 16.98
N TRP A 247 -9.17 2.24 16.67
CA TRP A 247 -9.81 3.53 16.40
C TRP A 247 -10.55 3.53 15.06
N LEU A 248 -9.97 2.92 14.01
CA LEU A 248 -10.59 2.81 12.69
C LEU A 248 -11.82 1.89 12.71
N ASN A 249 -11.76 0.81 13.48
CA ASN A 249 -12.75 -0.27 13.46
C ASN A 249 -13.22 -0.63 14.89
N PRO A 250 -13.92 0.29 15.58
CA PRO A 250 -14.39 0.00 16.94
C PRO A 250 -15.39 -1.16 16.94
N PRO A 251 -15.26 -2.14 17.85
CA PRO A 251 -16.09 -3.35 17.86
C PRO A 251 -17.59 -3.06 18.09
N GLU A 252 -17.93 -1.92 18.66
CA GLU A 252 -19.31 -1.45 18.81
C GLU A 252 -19.92 -0.96 17.49
N LEU A 253 -19.10 -0.52 16.53
CA LEU A 253 -19.57 0.05 15.26
C LEU A 253 -19.54 -0.96 14.11
N ILE A 254 -18.69 -1.98 14.19
CA ILE A 254 -18.41 -2.87 13.07
C ILE A 254 -18.78 -4.33 13.33
N GLU A 255 -19.11 -5.03 12.27
CA GLU A 255 -19.16 -6.49 12.19
C GLU A 255 -18.17 -6.96 11.13
N ARG A 256 -17.36 -7.97 11.47
CA ARG A 256 -16.47 -8.62 10.50
C ARG A 256 -17.18 -9.85 9.96
N VAL A 257 -17.34 -9.90 8.64
CA VAL A 257 -18.00 -11.00 7.95
C VAL A 257 -17.15 -11.49 6.79
N PRO A 258 -17.16 -12.80 6.47
CA PRO A 258 -16.47 -13.30 5.29
C PRO A 258 -16.95 -12.61 4.00
N GLU A 259 -16.10 -12.65 2.98
CA GLU A 259 -16.51 -12.32 1.62
C GLU A 259 -17.51 -13.35 1.07
N VAL A 260 -18.21 -13.02 0.00
CA VAL A 260 -19.22 -13.87 -0.64
C VAL A 260 -18.68 -15.19 -1.19
N VAL A 261 -17.36 -15.27 -1.39
CA VAL A 261 -16.62 -16.49 -1.75
C VAL A 261 -15.30 -16.51 -0.97
N GLU A 262 -14.70 -17.69 -0.82
CA GLU A 262 -13.40 -17.85 -0.16
C GLU A 262 -12.25 -17.21 -0.96
N GLY A 263 -11.14 -16.91 -0.28
CA GLY A 263 -9.92 -16.38 -0.91
C GLY A 263 -9.80 -14.85 -0.88
N TYR A 264 -10.78 -14.14 -0.34
CA TYR A 264 -10.77 -12.68 -0.17
C TYR A 264 -10.69 -12.29 1.30
N PRO A 265 -10.22 -11.07 1.62
CA PRO A 265 -10.25 -10.55 2.98
C PRO A 265 -11.66 -10.43 3.54
N ASP A 266 -11.78 -10.58 4.86
CA ASP A 266 -13.03 -10.29 5.57
C ASP A 266 -13.47 -8.84 5.35
N ARG A 267 -14.79 -8.68 5.27
CA ARG A 267 -15.44 -7.38 5.12
C ARG A 267 -15.71 -6.77 6.48
N ILE A 268 -15.56 -5.45 6.54
CA ILE A 268 -15.85 -4.66 7.73
C ILE A 268 -17.13 -3.87 7.47
N LEU A 269 -18.26 -4.37 7.96
CA LEU A 269 -19.57 -3.77 7.75
C LEU A 269 -19.98 -2.93 8.97
N PRO A 270 -20.68 -1.80 8.77
CA PRO A 270 -21.34 -1.11 9.87
C PRO A 270 -22.47 -1.96 10.44
N LYS A 271 -22.66 -1.95 11.76
CA LYS A 271 -23.79 -2.66 12.40
C LYS A 271 -25.15 -2.03 12.10
N ASP A 272 -25.18 -0.72 11.89
CA ASP A 272 -26.38 0.06 11.57
C ASP A 272 -26.05 1.37 10.81
N GLU A 273 -27.07 2.13 10.42
CA GLU A 273 -26.89 3.40 9.69
C GLU A 273 -26.16 4.48 10.51
N ALA A 274 -26.29 4.47 11.84
CA ALA A 274 -25.61 5.41 12.72
C ALA A 274 -24.11 5.10 12.77
N ALA A 275 -23.77 3.82 12.91
CA ALA A 275 -22.40 3.32 12.80
C ALA A 275 -21.80 3.64 11.43
N ALA A 276 -22.55 3.47 10.34
CA ALA A 276 -22.10 3.82 8.99
C ALA A 276 -21.73 5.31 8.87
N LYS A 277 -22.55 6.22 9.44
CA LYS A 277 -22.27 7.66 9.45
C LYS A 277 -21.03 8.01 10.27
N GLU A 278 -20.80 7.32 11.38
CA GLU A 278 -19.63 7.55 12.23
C GLU A 278 -18.34 6.99 11.61
N LEU A 279 -18.40 5.81 11.01
CA LEU A 279 -17.25 5.18 10.33
C LEU A 279 -16.74 6.00 9.14
N LYS A 280 -17.61 6.75 8.44
CA LYS A 280 -17.20 7.68 7.38
C LYS A 280 -16.21 8.75 7.86
N LYS A 281 -16.25 9.12 9.15
CA LYS A 281 -15.32 10.08 9.77
C LYS A 281 -14.03 9.42 10.25
N ARG A 282 -14.02 8.09 10.41
CA ARG A 282 -12.90 7.32 10.95
C ARG A 282 -11.93 6.90 9.85
N THR A 283 -11.18 7.88 9.36
CA THR A 283 -10.12 7.72 8.35
C THR A 283 -8.76 8.01 8.97
N LEU A 284 -7.68 7.43 8.44
CA LEU A 284 -6.33 7.77 8.89
C LEU A 284 -6.00 9.24 8.62
N THR A 285 -6.49 9.83 7.53
CA THR A 285 -6.37 11.28 7.30
C THR A 285 -6.94 12.08 8.48
N ASN A 286 -8.19 11.80 8.89
CA ASN A 286 -8.82 12.53 10.00
C ASN A 286 -8.11 12.27 11.34
N LEU A 287 -7.67 11.02 11.56
CA LEU A 287 -6.93 10.65 12.76
C LEU A 287 -5.62 11.43 12.89
N TYR A 288 -4.84 11.52 11.80
CA TYR A 288 -3.55 12.21 11.80
C TYR A 288 -3.70 13.74 11.73
N ASN A 289 -4.80 14.26 11.16
CA ASN A 289 -5.16 15.68 11.26
C ASN A 289 -5.47 16.09 12.71
N THR A 290 -6.23 15.26 13.42
CA THR A 290 -6.59 15.54 14.82
C THR A 290 -5.43 15.28 15.78
N ARG A 291 -4.62 14.26 15.48
CA ARG A 291 -3.48 13.78 16.27
C ARG A 291 -3.78 13.75 17.78
N PRO A 292 -4.72 12.91 18.24
CA PRO A 292 -5.07 12.83 19.66
C PRO A 292 -3.87 12.41 20.51
N ALA A 293 -3.88 12.76 21.80
CA ALA A 293 -2.74 12.52 22.70
C ALA A 293 -2.27 11.06 22.71
N TRP A 294 -3.18 10.08 22.67
CA TRP A 294 -2.79 8.66 22.62
C TRP A 294 -1.96 8.33 21.37
N LEU A 295 -2.28 8.95 20.22
CA LEU A 295 -1.56 8.73 18.97
C LEU A 295 -0.18 9.37 19.07
N ASP A 296 -0.11 10.59 19.57
CA ASP A 296 1.17 11.28 19.78
C ASP A 296 2.10 10.50 20.72
N HIS A 297 1.56 9.97 21.83
CA HIS A 297 2.34 9.15 22.76
C HIS A 297 2.82 7.84 22.12
N ALA A 298 1.99 7.19 21.29
CA ALA A 298 2.38 5.97 20.58
C ALA A 298 3.49 6.25 19.55
N HIS A 299 3.42 7.37 18.82
CA HIS A 299 4.49 7.81 17.92
C HIS A 299 5.78 8.15 18.68
N ARG A 300 5.69 8.87 19.81
CA ARG A 300 6.87 9.18 20.62
C ARG A 300 7.58 7.93 21.14
N ALA A 301 6.82 6.93 21.59
CA ALA A 301 7.39 5.65 22.01
C ALA A 301 8.07 4.90 20.85
N LEU A 302 7.46 4.93 19.65
CA LEU A 302 8.05 4.35 18.46
C LEU A 302 9.33 5.08 18.03
N ASP A 303 9.30 6.40 18.01
CA ASP A 303 10.44 7.25 17.66
C ASP A 303 11.60 7.04 18.64
N GLU A 304 11.33 6.92 19.95
CA GLU A 304 12.37 6.60 20.94
C GLU A 304 13.03 5.23 20.65
N ALA A 305 12.23 4.20 20.36
CA ALA A 305 12.76 2.87 20.01
C ALA A 305 13.61 2.89 18.74
N VAL A 306 13.21 3.68 17.73
CA VAL A 306 14.00 3.84 16.50
C VAL A 306 15.27 4.67 16.75
N ALA A 307 15.20 5.71 17.59
CA ALA A 307 16.36 6.49 18.00
C ALA A 307 17.40 5.60 18.70
N GLU A 308 16.96 4.72 19.62
CA GLU A 308 17.83 3.72 20.25
C GLU A 308 18.48 2.78 19.23
N ALA A 309 17.75 2.34 18.22
CA ALA A 309 18.30 1.49 17.18
C ALA A 309 19.41 2.15 16.35
N TYR A 310 19.33 3.47 16.18
CA TYR A 310 20.40 4.30 15.59
C TYR A 310 21.52 4.68 16.58
N GLY A 311 21.37 4.39 17.87
CA GLY A 311 22.28 4.84 18.93
C GLY A 311 22.12 6.32 19.30
N TRP A 312 20.96 6.93 19.02
CA TRP A 312 20.64 8.34 19.26
C TRP A 312 19.63 8.54 20.41
N GLY A 313 19.37 7.51 21.21
CA GLY A 313 18.33 7.53 22.26
C GLY A 313 18.52 8.61 23.32
N ASP A 314 19.75 8.86 23.77
CA ASP A 314 20.04 9.90 24.77
C ASP A 314 19.75 11.30 24.24
N ASP A 315 20.12 11.58 23.00
CA ASP A 315 19.84 12.86 22.33
C ASP A 315 18.32 13.03 22.08
N TYR A 316 17.62 11.95 21.75
CA TYR A 316 16.17 11.95 21.60
C TYR A 316 15.49 12.32 22.93
N ARG A 317 15.85 11.66 24.03
CA ARG A 317 15.31 11.96 25.37
C ARG A 317 15.66 13.35 25.87
N ALA A 318 16.86 13.85 25.54
CA ALA A 318 17.28 15.20 25.86
C ALA A 318 16.57 16.27 25.03
N GLY A 319 15.84 15.89 23.97
CA GLY A 319 15.17 16.82 23.06
C GLY A 319 16.14 17.60 22.18
N THR A 320 17.38 17.15 22.05
CA THR A 320 18.43 17.79 21.23
C THR A 320 18.39 17.34 19.77
N LEU A 321 17.69 16.24 19.49
CA LEU A 321 17.54 15.66 18.16
C LEU A 321 16.47 16.41 17.34
N THR A 322 16.86 17.58 16.80
CA THR A 322 16.02 18.39 15.91
C THR A 322 15.87 17.73 14.53
N ASP A 323 14.89 18.18 13.73
CA ASP A 323 14.68 17.66 12.36
C ASP A 323 15.92 17.84 11.47
N ASP A 324 16.61 18.97 11.58
CA ASP A 324 17.86 19.24 10.85
C ASP A 324 19.00 18.31 11.30
N GLU A 325 19.12 18.04 12.61
CA GLU A 325 20.13 17.12 13.14
C GLU A 325 19.85 15.68 12.70
N ILE A 326 18.59 15.24 12.76
CA ILE A 326 18.15 13.93 12.23
C ILE A 326 18.57 13.80 10.77
N LEU A 327 18.23 14.79 9.95
CA LEU A 327 18.53 14.78 8.53
C LEU A 327 20.05 14.75 8.28
N ALA A 328 20.83 15.56 9.00
CA ALA A 328 22.28 15.61 8.86
C ALA A 328 22.94 14.27 9.22
N ARG A 329 22.49 13.60 10.29
CA ARG A 329 22.99 12.27 10.68
C ARG A 329 22.60 11.20 9.68
N LEU A 330 21.33 11.14 9.25
CA LEU A 330 20.89 10.21 8.21
C LEU A 330 21.65 10.44 6.89
N PHE A 331 21.87 11.69 6.50
CA PHE A 331 22.62 11.98 5.27
C PHE A 331 24.06 11.46 5.37
N ARG A 332 24.71 11.61 6.53
CA ARG A 332 26.05 11.07 6.79
C ARG A 332 26.08 9.54 6.70
N LEU A 333 25.12 8.85 7.34
CA LEU A 333 24.98 7.40 7.24
C LEU A 333 24.81 6.93 5.78
N ASN A 334 24.02 7.65 4.99
CA ASN A 334 23.90 7.36 3.55
C ASN A 334 25.25 7.49 2.84
N GLN A 335 26.05 8.53 3.10
CA GLN A 335 27.36 8.71 2.47
C GLN A 335 28.38 7.63 2.90
N GLU A 336 28.35 7.24 4.18
CA GLU A 336 29.20 6.18 4.72
C GLU A 336 28.90 4.83 4.05
N ARG A 337 27.62 4.45 3.92
CA ARG A 337 27.20 3.18 3.28
C ARG A 337 27.46 3.12 1.79
N VAL A 338 27.41 4.26 1.11
CA VAL A 338 27.72 4.34 -0.33
C VAL A 338 29.21 4.15 -0.59
N SER A 339 30.05 4.46 0.40
CA SER A 339 31.50 4.36 0.30
C SER A 339 32.07 3.02 0.78
N ALA A 340 31.24 2.19 1.43
CA ALA A 340 31.59 0.86 1.94
C ALA A 340 31.43 -0.22 0.87
#